data_AF-A0A556PGH9-F1
#
_entry.id   AF-A0A556PGH9-F1
#
_cell.length_a   1.000
_cell.length_b   1.000
_cell.length_c   1.000
_cell.angle_alpha   90.00
_cell.angle_beta   90.00
_cell.angle_gamma   90.00
#
_symmetry.space_group_name_H-M   'P 1'
#
loop_
_entity.id
_entity.type
_entity.pdbx_description
1 polymer ?
#
loop_
_entity_poly.entity_id
_entity_poly.type
_entity_poly.pdbx_seq_one_letter_code
_entity_poly.pdbx_strand_id
1 'polypeptide(L)'
;MQWSEISSILIMLLLLGWSISLMSQNSALKKENLRLLKKTGEYDDMKNEAKEILKSSTEVKTVKSLREKYGLSLIDAKKLLTL
;
A
#
# COMPACT_ATOMS: atom_id res chain seq x y z
N MET A 1 12.69 34.66 23.15
CA MET A 1 12.51 33.30 22.60
C MET A 1 13.29 32.37 23.50
N GLN A 2 12.59 31.58 24.32
CA GLN A 2 13.25 30.70 25.28
C GLN A 2 13.95 29.56 24.51
N TRP A 3 15.14 29.14 24.94
CA TRP A 3 15.89 28.05 24.30
C TRP A 3 15.08 26.76 24.11
N SER A 4 14.07 26.56 24.97
CA SER A 4 13.06 25.50 24.86
C SER A 4 12.24 25.57 23.56
N GLU A 5 11.82 26.77 23.13
CA GLU A 5 11.06 26.99 21.89
C GLU A 5 11.90 26.70 20.64
N ILE A 6 13.19 27.07 20.67
CA ILE A 6 14.13 26.78 19.58
C ILE A 6 14.38 25.28 19.47
N SER A 7 14.55 24.60 20.62
CA SER A 7 14.77 23.16 20.66
C SER A 7 13.55 22.36 20.17
N SER A 8 12.33 22.79 20.48
CA SER A 8 11.11 22.12 20.03
C SER A 8 10.89 22.27 18.53
N ILE A 9 11.18 23.46 17.97
CA ILE A 9 11.13 23.70 16.52
C ILE A 9 12.13 22.81 15.78
N LEU A 10 13.36 22.67 16.30
CA LEU A 10 14.37 21.76 15.72
C LEU A 10 13.92 20.31 15.73
N ILE A 11 13.32 19.84 16.82
CA ILE A 11 12.78 18.47 16.91
C ILE A 11 11.63 18.28 15.91
N MET A 12 10.72 19.25 15.76
CA MET A 12 9.67 19.19 14.74
C MET A 12 10.23 19.08 13.32
N LEU A 13 11.25 19.87 12.98
CA LEU A 13 11.87 19.83 11.65
C LEU A 13 12.52 18.47 11.37
N LEU A 14 13.19 17.88 12.37
CA LEU A 14 13.77 16.53 12.25
C LEU A 14 12.69 15.46 12.03
N LEU A 15 11.58 15.53 12.79
CA LEU A 15 10.46 14.59 12.63
C LEU A 15 9.77 14.72 11.27
N LEU A 16 9.62 15.95 10.76
CA LEU A 16 9.08 16.20 9.42
C LEU A 16 10.01 15.63 8.34
N GLY A 17 11.31 15.87 8.44
CA GLY A 17 12.30 15.30 7.52
C GLY A 17 12.29 13.77 7.52
N TRP A 18 12.21 13.16 8.70
CA TRP A 18 12.08 11.71 8.84
C TRP A 18 10.79 11.20 8.19
N SER A 19 9.65 11.87 8.44
CA SER A 19 8.35 11.48 7.88
C SER A 19 8.36 11.52 6.34
N ILE A 20 9.00 12.54 5.75
CA ILE A 20 9.17 12.65 4.30
C ILE A 20 10.05 11.50 3.76
N SER A 21 11.16 11.20 4.45
CA SER A 21 12.04 10.08 4.08
C SER A 21 11.31 8.74 4.10
N LEU A 22 10.53 8.46 5.16
CA LEU A 22 9.69 7.27 5.25
C LEU A 22 8.68 7.19 4.11
N MET A 23 8.04 8.31 3.75
CA MET A 23 7.07 8.34 2.67
C MET A 23 7.71 8.00 1.32
N SER A 24 8.92 8.52 1.06
CA SER A 24 9.70 8.20 -0.15
C SER A 24 10.07 6.72 -0.22
N GLN A 25 10.61 6.16 0.87
CA GLN A 25 10.97 4.75 0.95
C GLN A 25 9.74 3.84 0.77
N ASN A 26 8.61 4.18 1.39
CA ASN A 26 7.37 3.43 1.23
C ASN A 26 6.86 3.45 -0.22
N SER A 27 6.99 4.58 -0.92
CA SER A 27 6.63 4.68 -2.34
C SER A 27 7.53 3.80 -3.22
N ALA A 28 8.84 3.80 -2.96
CA ALA A 28 9.80 2.95 -3.66
C ALA A 28 9.51 1.46 -3.44
N LEU A 29 9.28 1.06 -2.19
CA LEU A 29 8.91 -0.31 -1.81
C LEU A 29 7.61 -0.75 -2.48
N LYS A 30 6.57 0.09 -2.52
CA LYS A 30 5.32 -0.23 -3.24
C LYS A 30 5.56 -0.46 -4.73
N LYS A 31 6.39 0.38 -5.37
CA LYS A 31 6.72 0.24 -6.79
C LYS A 31 7.49 -1.03 -7.08
N GLU A 32 8.44 -1.38 -6.22
CA GLU A 32 9.24 -2.60 -6.34
C GLU A 32 8.40 -3.85 -6.08
N ASN A 33 7.51 -3.83 -5.09
CA ASN A 33 6.58 -4.92 -4.80
C ASN A 33 5.65 -5.19 -6.00
N LEU A 34 5.07 -4.14 -6.60
CA LEU A 34 4.31 -4.24 -7.85
C LEU A 34 5.13 -4.83 -9.02
N ARG A 35 6.42 -4.50 -9.10
CA ARG A 35 7.31 -5.05 -10.13
C ARG A 35 7.62 -6.53 -9.87
N LEU A 36 7.83 -6.91 -8.63
CA LEU A 36 8.09 -8.29 -8.23
C LEU A 36 6.87 -9.17 -8.48
N LEU A 37 5.67 -8.75 -8.06
CA LEU A 37 4.41 -9.45 -8.31
C LEU A 37 4.16 -9.73 -9.80
N LYS A 38 4.54 -8.79 -10.67
CA LYS A 38 4.46 -8.99 -12.13
C LYS A 38 5.51 -9.98 -12.66
N LYS A 39 6.67 -10.05 -12.02
CA LYS A 39 7.78 -10.92 -12.43
C LYS A 39 7.58 -12.37 -11.96
N THR A 40 6.98 -12.56 -10.79
CA THR A 40 6.72 -13.87 -10.18
C THR A 40 5.47 -14.56 -10.74
N GLY A 41 4.61 -13.84 -11.47
CA GLY A 41 3.30 -14.34 -11.91
C GLY A 41 2.23 -14.29 -10.82
N GLU A 42 2.60 -13.95 -9.58
CA GLU A 42 1.69 -13.83 -8.45
C GLU A 42 0.57 -12.80 -8.70
N TYR A 43 0.81 -11.79 -9.55
CA TYR A 43 -0.24 -10.85 -9.96
C TYR A 43 -1.38 -11.54 -10.72
N ASP A 44 -1.06 -12.50 -11.60
CA ASP A 44 -2.07 -13.25 -12.34
C ASP A 44 -2.76 -14.29 -11.45
N ASP A 45 -2.04 -14.88 -10.49
CA ASP A 45 -2.64 -15.75 -9.48
C ASP A 45 -3.63 -15.00 -8.58
N MET A 46 -3.25 -13.80 -8.10
CA MET A 46 -4.14 -12.93 -7.33
C MET A 46 -5.38 -12.52 -8.14
N LYS A 47 -5.22 -12.28 -9.43
CA LYS A 47 -6.33 -11.95 -10.34
C LYS A 47 -7.26 -13.15 -10.55
N ASN A 48 -6.72 -14.35 -10.71
CA ASN A 48 -7.52 -15.57 -10.83
C ASN A 48 -8.27 -15.87 -9.54
N GLU A 49 -7.63 -15.71 -8.39
CA GLU A 49 -8.27 -15.87 -7.09
C GLU A 49 -9.37 -14.81 -6.87
N ALA A 50 -9.11 -13.55 -7.25
CA ALA A 50 -10.10 -12.49 -7.22
C ALA A 50 -11.35 -12.85 -8.04
N LYS A 51 -11.18 -13.44 -9.23
CA LYS A 51 -12.30 -13.92 -10.06
C LYS A 51 -13.05 -15.07 -9.42
N GLU A 52 -12.37 -16.04 -8.82
CA GLU A 52 -13.00 -17.16 -8.11
C GLU A 52 -13.82 -16.68 -6.90
N ILE A 53 -13.28 -15.76 -6.10
CA ILE A 53 -14.00 -15.18 -4.97
C ILE A 53 -15.20 -14.35 -5.46
N LEU A 54 -15.06 -13.61 -6.57
CA LEU A 54 -16.15 -12.82 -7.15
C LEU A 54 -17.30 -13.70 -7.67
N LYS A 55 -17.03 -14.93 -8.16
CA LYS A 55 -18.09 -15.88 -8.55
C LYS A 55 -19.01 -16.27 -7.40
N SER A 56 -18.50 -16.23 -6.17
CA SER A 56 -19.21 -16.69 -4.96
C SER A 56 -19.60 -15.55 -4.01
N SER A 57 -19.20 -14.31 -4.29
CA SER A 57 -19.39 -13.18 -3.38
C SER A 57 -19.54 -11.84 -4.11
N THR A 58 -19.91 -10.80 -3.37
CA THR A 58 -20.02 -9.45 -3.94
C THR A 58 -18.65 -8.82 -4.16
N GLU A 59 -18.58 -7.84 -5.07
CA GLU A 59 -17.36 -7.07 -5.34
C GLU A 59 -16.76 -6.47 -4.06
N VAL A 60 -17.60 -5.91 -3.19
CA VAL A 60 -17.19 -5.33 -1.90
C VAL A 60 -16.54 -6.38 -0.99
N LYS A 61 -17.10 -7.58 -0.90
CA LYS A 61 -16.53 -8.68 -0.10
C LYS A 61 -15.22 -9.17 -0.73
N THR A 62 -15.17 -9.27 -2.05
CA THR A 62 -13.97 -9.69 -2.77
C THR A 62 -12.81 -8.70 -2.58
N VAL A 63 -13.07 -7.40 -2.71
CA VAL A 63 -12.09 -6.35 -2.41
C VAL A 63 -11.62 -6.45 -0.96
N LYS A 64 -12.54 -6.63 -0.01
CA LYS A 64 -12.17 -6.78 1.41
C LYS A 64 -11.25 -7.98 1.63
N SER A 65 -11.58 -9.15 1.10
CA SER A 65 -10.76 -10.36 1.21
C SER A 65 -9.37 -10.18 0.60
N LEU A 66 -9.26 -9.56 -0.59
CA LEU A 66 -7.97 -9.29 -1.24
C LEU A 66 -7.10 -8.33 -0.43
N ARG A 67 -7.70 -7.31 0.19
CA ARG A 67 -6.98 -6.37 1.07
C ARG A 67 -6.47 -7.05 2.33
N GLU A 68 -7.26 -7.92 2.95
CA GLU A 68 -6.88 -8.65 4.16
C GLU A 68 -5.81 -9.71 3.87
N LYS A 69 -5.96 -10.48 2.78
CA LYS A 69 -5.06 -11.59 2.45
C LYS A 69 -3.71 -11.12 1.91
N TYR A 70 -3.69 -10.08 1.08
CA TYR A 70 -2.50 -9.62 0.37
C TYR A 70 -2.00 -8.24 0.81
N GLY A 71 -2.62 -7.64 1.84
CA GLY A 71 -2.25 -6.31 2.32
C GLY A 71 -2.46 -5.20 1.28
N LEU A 72 -3.30 -5.43 0.28
CA LEU A 72 -3.48 -4.51 -0.82
C LEU A 72 -4.20 -3.23 -0.40
N SER A 73 -3.88 -2.13 -1.08
CA SER A 73 -4.70 -0.93 -0.99
C SER A 73 -6.08 -1.17 -1.64
N LEU A 74 -7.08 -0.36 -1.28
CA LEU A 74 -8.41 -0.48 -1.87
C LEU A 74 -8.39 -0.26 -3.39
N ILE A 75 -7.51 0.63 -3.87
CA ILE A 75 -7.35 0.92 -5.29
C ILE A 75 -6.73 -0.28 -6.02
N ASP A 76 -5.69 -0.88 -5.45
CA ASP A 76 -4.99 -2.00 -6.06
C ASP A 76 -5.88 -3.26 -6.09
N ALA A 77 -6.59 -3.55 -4.99
CA ALA A 77 -7.54 -4.65 -4.92
C ALA A 77 -8.69 -4.50 -5.92
N LYS A 78 -9.22 -3.27 -6.09
CA LYS A 78 -10.25 -2.99 -7.10
C LYS A 78 -9.72 -3.18 -8.52
N LYS A 79 -8.48 -2.76 -8.77
CA LYS A 79 -7.84 -2.88 -10.08
C LYS A 79 -7.70 -4.33 -10.56
N LEU A 80 -7.53 -5.28 -9.63
CA LEU A 80 -7.48 -6.72 -9.92
C LEU A 80 -8.83 -7.30 -10.38
N LEU A 81 -9.95 -6.66 -10.05
CA LEU A 81 -11.30 -7.12 -10.42
C LEU A 81 -11.75 -6.59 -11.78
N THR A 82 -11.24 -5.43 -12.20
CA THR A 82 -11.69 -4.72 -13.42
C THR A 82 -10.86 -5.04 -14.67
N LEU A 83 -9.58 -5.41 -14.51
CA LEU A 83 -8.66 -5.79 -15.61
C LEU A 83 -8.71 -7.30 -15.86
#